data_AF-A0A1M5WYK6-F1
#
_entry.id   AF-A0A1M5WYK6-F1
#
_cell.length_a   1.000
_cell.length_b   1.000
_cell.length_c   1.000
_cell.angle_alpha   90.00
_cell.angle_beta   90.00
_cell.angle_gamma   90.00
#
_symmetry.space_group_name_H-M   'P 1'
#
loop_
_entity.id
_entity.type
_entity.pdbx_description
1 polymer ?
#
loop_
_entity_poly.entity_id
_entity_poly.type
_entity_poly.pdbx_seq_one_letter_code
_entity_poly.pdbx_strand_id
1 'polypeptide(L)' 'MDMSLAYIYAVTDYLPDATIVFDHFHLVKLFNEKLTVFRRDLQRVAKETGKKVLKGTRRLLLKNPKNLKVERNEK' A
#
# COMPACT_ATOMS: atom_id res chain seq x y z
N MET A 1 3.04 -10.09 13.83
CA MET A 1 3.27 -11.41 13.19
C MET A 1 3.06 -11.32 11.68
N ASP A 2 3.62 -12.27 10.93
CA ASP A 2 3.40 -12.39 9.48
C ASP A 2 1.92 -12.72 9.21
N MET A 3 1.44 -12.36 8.02
CA MET A 3 0.07 -12.57 7.54
C MET A 3 -0.14 -13.95 6.91
N SER A 4 0.83 -14.86 7.03
CA SER A 4 0.70 -16.21 6.49
C SER A 4 -0.43 -16.98 7.20
N LEU A 5 -1.18 -17.77 6.43
CA LEU A 5 -2.28 -18.57 6.97
C LEU A 5 -1.80 -19.56 8.05
N ALA A 6 -0.58 -20.10 7.92
CA ALA A 6 -0.02 -21.00 8.90
C ALA A 6 0.13 -20.34 10.28
N TYR A 7 0.59 -19.09 10.34
CA TYR A 7 0.71 -18.36 11.60
C TYR A 7 -0.64 -17.97 12.17
N ILE A 8 -1.58 -17.57 11.31
CA ILE A 8 -2.94 -17.23 11.73
C ILE A 8 -3.59 -18.46 12.36
N TYR A 9 -3.60 -19.62 11.67
CA TYR A 9 -4.19 -20.85 12.20
C TYR A 9 -3.51 -21.32 13.48
N ALA A 10 -2.18 -21.28 13.54
CA ALA A 10 -1.46 -21.66 14.75
C ALA A 10 -1.87 -20.82 15.97
N VAL A 11 -2.14 -19.51 15.80
CA VAL A 11 -2.59 -18.66 16.90
C VAL A 11 -4.07 -18.86 17.18
N THR A 12 -4.93 -18.92 16.17
CA THR A 12 -6.38 -19.07 16.40
C THR A 12 -6.74 -20.42 17.02
N ASP A 13 -6.01 -21.48 16.69
CA ASP A 13 -6.34 -22.84 17.13
C ASP A 13 -5.80 -23.16 18.53
N TYR A 14 -4.62 -22.61 18.89
CA TYR A 14 -3.95 -22.93 20.15
C TYR A 14 -3.95 -21.78 21.16
N LEU A 15 -4.23 -20.55 20.73
CA LEU A 15 -4.27 -19.34 21.56
C LEU A 15 -5.47 -18.46 21.19
N PRO A 16 -6.72 -18.96 21.33
CA PRO A 16 -7.92 -18.28 20.83
C PRO A 16 -8.16 -16.90 21.46
N ASP A 17 -7.70 -16.68 22.70
CA ASP A 17 -7.85 -15.40 23.40
C ASP A 17 -6.74 -14.38 23.07
N ALA A 18 -5.73 -14.78 22.27
CA ALA A 18 -4.65 -13.88 21.90
C ALA A 18 -5.10 -12.90 20.81
N THR A 19 -4.75 -11.62 20.99
CA THR A 19 -4.98 -10.61 19.96
C THR A 19 -3.92 -10.72 18.85
N ILE A 20 -4.36 -10.95 17.62
CA ILE A 20 -3.47 -10.98 16.45
C ILE A 20 -3.10 -9.55 16.05
N VAL A 21 -1.81 -9.23 16.11
CA VAL A 21 -1.25 -7.96 15.62
C VAL A 21 -0.32 -8.25 14.45
N PHE A 22 -0.67 -7.77 13.26
CA PHE A 22 0.19 -7.90 12.08
C PHE A 22 1.36 -6.92 12.13
N ASP A 23 2.51 -7.38 11.66
CA ASP A 23 3.69 -6.51 11.57
C ASP A 23 3.48 -5.42 10.50
N HIS A 24 3.91 -4.20 10.84
CA HIS A 24 3.76 -3.02 9.99
C HIS A 24 4.39 -3.21 8.60
N PHE A 25 5.51 -3.93 8.51
CA PHE A 25 6.21 -4.17 7.26
C PHE A 25 5.34 -4.94 6.25
N HIS A 26 4.67 -6.00 6.69
CA HIS A 26 3.84 -6.81 5.80
C HIS A 26 2.63 -6.03 5.27
N LEU A 27 2.02 -5.20 6.12
CA LEU A 27 0.91 -4.32 5.73
C LEU A 27 1.34 -3.30 4.68
N VAL A 28 2.45 -2.59 4.93
CA VAL A 28 2.97 -1.59 3.99
C VAL A 28 3.42 -2.23 2.67
N LYS A 29 4.04 -3.40 2.72
CA LYS A 29 4.43 -4.17 1.53
C LYS A 29 3.20 -4.54 0.69
N LEU A 30 2.17 -5.13 1.31
CA LEU A 30 0.93 -5.51 0.63
C LEU A 30 0.24 -4.30 -0.01
N PHE A 31 0.14 -3.19 0.73
CA PHE A 31 -0.44 -1.95 0.22
C PHE A 31 0.32 -1.42 -1.01
N ASN A 32 1.65 -1.41 -0.95
CA ASN A 32 2.51 -0.99 -2.06
C ASN A 32 2.35 -1.86 -3.31
N GLU A 33 2.22 -3.18 -3.14
CA GLU A 33 1.97 -4.12 -4.24
C GLU A 33 0.62 -3.85 -4.90
N LYS A 34 -0.45 -3.71 -4.11
CA LYS A 34 -1.80 -3.41 -4.62
C LYS A 34 -1.88 -2.06 -5.33
N LEU A 35 -1.26 -1.01 -4.78
CA LEU A 35 -1.14 0.29 -5.45
C LEU A 35 -0.40 0.18 -6.78
N THR A 36 0.59 -0.71 -6.89
CA THR A 36 1.32 -0.93 -8.14
C THR A 36 0.41 -1.48 -9.22
N VAL A 37 -0.37 -2.51 -8.88
CA VAL A 37 -1.32 -3.17 -9.79
C VAL A 37 -2.38 -2.17 -10.21
N PHE A 38 -3.04 -1.51 -9.25
CA PHE A 38 -4.07 -0.52 -9.52
C PHE A 38 -3.58 0.61 -10.44
N ARG A 39 -2.38 1.14 -10.20
CA ARG A 39 -1.78 2.16 -11.07
C ARG A 39 -1.55 1.64 -12.49
N ARG A 40 -1.11 0.39 -12.65
CA ARG A 40 -0.91 -0.22 -13.98
C ARG A 40 -2.23 -0.38 -14.72
N ASP A 41 -3.29 -0.78 -14.03
CA ASP A 41 -4.61 -0.95 -14.62
C ASP A 41 -5.21 0.41 -15.03
N LEU A 42 -5.09 1.43 -14.18
CA LEU A 42 -5.47 2.79 -14.55
C LEU A 42 -4.66 3.32 -15.74
N GLN A 43 -3.36 3.04 -15.79
CA GLN A 43 -2.50 3.45 -16.92
C GLN A 43 -2.94 2.85 -18.25
N ARG A 44 -3.46 1.60 -18.24
CA ARG A 44 -3.95 0.91 -19.44
C ARG A 44 -5.23 1.53 -19.99
N VAL A 45 -6.13 1.96 -19.11
CA VAL A 45 -7.46 2.49 -19.49
C VAL A 45 -7.46 4.02 -19.68
N ALA A 46 -6.51 4.74 -19.08
CA ALA A 46 -6.47 6.19 -19.14
C ALA A 46 -6.15 6.74 -20.55
N LYS A 47 -6.83 7.83 -20.93
CA LYS A 47 -6.46 8.69 -22.07
C LYS A 47 -5.12 9.40 -21.81
N GLU A 48 -4.48 9.95 -22.84
CA GLU A 48 -3.15 10.59 -22.74
C GLU A 48 -3.05 11.64 -21.62
N THR A 49 -4.08 12.47 -21.42
CA THR A 49 -4.12 13.44 -20.32
C THR A 49 -4.09 12.77 -18.94
N GLY A 50 -4.82 11.66 -18.77
CA GLY A 50 -4.84 10.90 -17.52
C GLY A 50 -3.52 10.17 -17.25
N LYS A 51 -2.84 9.67 -18.30
CA LYS A 51 -1.51 9.07 -18.18
C LYS A 51 -0.46 10.05 -17.65
N LYS A 52 -0.53 11.33 -18.03
CA LYS A 52 0.35 12.37 -17.49
C LYS A 52 0.15 12.58 -16.00
N VAL A 53 -1.11 12.55 -15.52
CA VAL A 53 -1.44 12.66 -14.09
C VAL A 53 -0.94 11.45 -13.32
N LEU A 54 -1.09 10.23 -13.85
CA LEU A 54 -0.62 9.01 -13.18
C LEU A 54 0.91 8.91 -13.05
N LYS A 55 1.67 9.74 -13.78
CA LYS A 55 3.11 9.81 -13.66
C LYS A 55 3.49 10.53 -12.37
N GLY A 56 4.13 9.83 -11.45
CA GLY A 56 4.64 10.40 -10.19
C GLY A 56 3.67 10.33 -9.00
N THR A 57 2.39 10.00 -9.21
CA THR A 57 1.39 9.86 -8.12
C THR A 57 1.77 8.84 -7.07
N ARG A 58 2.39 7.72 -7.45
CA ARG A 58 2.91 6.74 -6.48
C ARG A 58 3.84 7.39 -5.46
N ARG A 59 4.78 8.22 -5.93
CA ARG A 59 5.75 8.86 -5.02
C ARG A 59 5.06 9.81 -4.06
N LEU A 60 4.02 10.52 -4.51
CA LEU A 60 3.23 11.40 -3.67
C LEU A 60 2.47 10.63 -2.60
N LEU A 61 1.80 9.54 -2.98
CA LEU A 61 1.03 8.69 -2.04
C LEU A 61 1.91 7.99 -0.99
N LEU A 62 3.19 7.78 -1.28
CA LEU A 62 4.16 7.17 -0.35
C LEU A 62 4.93 8.20 0.48
N LYS A 63 4.71 9.50 0.29
CA LYS A 63 5.30 10.52 1.14
C LYS A 63 4.50 10.66 2.42
N ASN A 64 5.22 10.78 3.52
CA ASN A 64 4.63 11.30 4.75
C ASN A 64 4.08 12.71 4.48
N PRO A 65 2.88 13.06 4.94
CA PRO A 65 2.31 14.41 4.77
C PRO A 65 3.27 15.54 5.13
N LYS A 66 4.09 15.36 6.17
CA LYS A 66 5.10 16.35 6.61
C LYS A 66 6.22 16.58 5.59
N ASN A 67 6.40 15.67 4.64
CA ASN A 67 7.44 15.70 3.62
C ASN A 67 6.93 16.18 2.25
N LEU A 68 5.66 16.62 2.17
CA LEU A 68 5.09 17.23 0.97
C LEU A 68 5.63 18.65 0.82
N LYS A 69 6.13 18.97 -0.38
CA LYS A 69 6.69 20.29 -0.69
C LYS A 69 5.78 21.08 -1.62
N VAL A 70 5.30 22.22 -1.14
CA VAL A 70 4.46 23.15 -1.93
C VAL A 70 5.19 23.63 -3.19
N GLU A 71 6.50 23.90 -3.09
CA GLU A 71 7.36 24.32 -4.22
C GLU A 71 7.38 23.32 -5.39
N ARG A 72 7.10 22.04 -5.11
CA ARG A 72 7.07 20.96 -6.11
C ARG A 72 5.65 20.62 -6.56
N ASN A 73 4.66 21.46 -6.22
CA ASN A 73 3.23 21.20 -6.42
C ASN A 73 2.77 19.84 -5.86
N GLU A 74 3.35 19.45 -4.72
CA GLU A 74 2.94 18.26 -3.98
C GLU A 74 1.92 18.71 -2.92
N LYS A 75 0.63 18.49 -3.19
CA LYS A 75 -0.50 18.84 -2.31
C LYS A 75 -1.34 17.60 -2.04
#